data_AF-A0A0Q1CM12-F1
#
_entry.id   AF-A0A0Q1CM12-F1
#
_cell.length_a   1.000
_cell.length_b   1.000
_cell.length_c   1.000
_cell.angle_alpha   90.00
_cell.angle_beta   90.00
_cell.angle_gamma   90.00
#
_symmetry.space_group_name_H-M   'P 1'
#
loop_
_entity.id
_entity.type
_entity.pdbx_description
1 polymer ?
#
loop_
_entity_poly.entity_id
_entity_poly.type
_entity_poly.pdbx_seq_one_letter_code
_entity_poly.pdbx_strand_id
1 'polypeptide(L)'
;MSLAKAQVGIGTNAPNSASLLDINAAGGDKGIMIPRVSLTDLNSQAPIVGAIEESLLVYNTNESNEKGFYYWSGNRWEKLTTQNDVPATTGANNAWSLNGNSGTTPGGGTNNYLGTADDRDLSIATNTVERIRVKANGNVGIGAGATNPGNALVVKTNTEFDGFSLDFLNYDLNMIQSGNTFFMQNTQATGTINLAFGNSSRLSFDTNAMLPAIDAPNNITTNNGTYDLGRFDRHFRRMYTKGVHSNDNDNNGGLRINIGSNGGSVADYHFTNQALFAVENNRNLGRSDRPWNILYFRNASQVSDRRKKENIDKLDHGLEKVLALKTYSYSYKDDADSKEHYGFMAQDLQADLPSVVTEAPDEMKSLSVDYTSIIPILVNAIKEQQAQIEELKARLP
;
A
#
# COMPACT_ATOMS: atom_id res chain seq x y z
N MET A 1 -84.42 -51.45 -4.23
CA MET A 1 -84.18 -50.95 -5.59
C MET A 1 -82.75 -50.45 -5.63
N SER A 2 -81.83 -51.19 -6.27
CA SER A 2 -80.43 -50.77 -6.39
C SER A 2 -80.35 -49.73 -7.50
N LEU A 3 -80.21 -48.45 -7.15
CA LEU A 3 -79.89 -47.41 -8.12
C LEU A 3 -78.51 -47.72 -8.69
N ALA A 4 -78.42 -48.05 -9.98
CA ALA A 4 -77.14 -48.19 -10.66
C ALA A 4 -76.43 -46.82 -10.60
N LYS A 5 -75.26 -46.78 -9.94
CA LYS A 5 -74.40 -45.60 -9.94
C LYS A 5 -73.71 -45.52 -11.31
N ALA A 6 -74.33 -44.85 -12.26
CA ALA A 6 -73.71 -44.50 -13.54
C ALA A 6 -73.21 -43.06 -13.51
N GLN A 7 -72.10 -42.76 -14.20
CA GLN A 7 -71.70 -41.38 -14.42
C GLN A 7 -72.74 -40.64 -15.27
N VAL A 8 -72.94 -39.34 -15.00
CA VAL A 8 -73.87 -38.50 -15.76
C VAL A 8 -73.11 -37.83 -16.90
N GLY A 9 -73.42 -38.20 -18.13
CA GLY A 9 -72.97 -37.50 -19.33
C GLY A 9 -74.04 -36.52 -19.84
N ILE A 10 -73.69 -35.26 -20.05
CA ILE A 10 -74.54 -34.28 -20.73
C ILE A 10 -73.86 -33.86 -22.03
N GLY A 11 -74.44 -34.23 -23.17
CA GLY A 11 -73.86 -33.96 -24.49
C GLY A 11 -72.75 -34.94 -24.93
N THR A 12 -72.47 -35.98 -24.14
CA THR A 12 -71.58 -37.10 -24.49
C THR A 12 -72.20 -38.45 -24.13
N ASN A 13 -72.01 -39.45 -24.99
CA ASN A 13 -72.41 -40.85 -24.74
C ASN A 13 -71.25 -41.70 -24.15
N ALA A 14 -70.06 -41.11 -24.02
CA ALA A 14 -68.88 -41.72 -23.43
C ALA A 14 -68.29 -40.76 -22.38
N PRO A 15 -69.01 -40.50 -21.28
CA PRO A 15 -68.49 -39.65 -20.20
C PRO A 15 -67.18 -40.22 -19.63
N ASN A 16 -66.25 -39.34 -19.28
CA ASN A 16 -64.95 -39.70 -18.72
C ASN A 16 -65.11 -40.59 -17.47
N SER A 17 -64.37 -41.70 -17.41
CA SER A 17 -64.45 -42.66 -16.31
C SER A 17 -63.99 -42.10 -14.96
N ALA A 18 -63.26 -40.97 -14.95
CA ALA A 18 -62.79 -40.29 -13.75
C ALA A 18 -63.76 -39.21 -13.22
N SER A 19 -64.91 -38.96 -13.88
CA SER A 19 -65.87 -37.95 -13.44
C SER A 19 -67.25 -38.54 -13.13
N LEU A 20 -67.92 -37.98 -12.12
CA LEU A 20 -69.33 -38.29 -11.83
C LEU A 20 -70.28 -37.52 -12.75
N LEU A 21 -69.84 -36.36 -13.25
CA LEU A 21 -70.55 -35.51 -14.20
C LEU A 21 -69.57 -35.06 -15.29
N ASP A 22 -69.86 -35.41 -16.54
CA ASP A 22 -69.12 -34.96 -17.72
C ASP A 22 -70.07 -34.18 -18.63
N ILE A 23 -69.74 -32.92 -18.87
CA ILE A 23 -70.54 -32.03 -19.72
C ILE A 23 -69.67 -31.65 -20.91
N ASN A 24 -70.04 -32.16 -22.09
CA ASN A 24 -69.30 -31.94 -23.31
C ASN A 24 -70.22 -31.36 -24.40
N ALA A 25 -69.83 -30.21 -24.95
CA ALA A 25 -70.46 -29.63 -26.13
C ALA A 25 -69.55 -29.91 -27.33
N ALA A 26 -69.91 -30.88 -28.17
CA ALA A 26 -69.06 -31.33 -29.28
C ALA A 26 -68.64 -30.20 -30.26
N GLY A 27 -69.41 -29.12 -30.36
CA GLY A 27 -69.10 -27.94 -31.17
C GLY A 27 -68.28 -26.85 -30.46
N GLY A 28 -67.99 -27.00 -29.15
CA GLY A 28 -67.28 -26.00 -28.35
C GLY A 28 -68.02 -24.68 -28.13
N ASP A 29 -69.33 -24.64 -28.41
CA ASP A 29 -70.17 -23.44 -28.49
C ASP A 29 -71.08 -23.21 -27.28
N LYS A 30 -71.00 -24.08 -26.26
CA LYS A 30 -71.86 -24.03 -25.06
C LYS A 30 -71.03 -24.13 -23.78
N GLY A 31 -71.48 -23.44 -22.73
CA GLY A 31 -70.92 -23.51 -21.38
C GLY A 31 -71.97 -23.93 -20.35
N ILE A 32 -71.59 -23.90 -19.08
CA ILE A 32 -72.48 -24.20 -17.95
C ILE A 32 -72.82 -22.90 -17.23
N MET A 33 -74.12 -22.64 -17.05
CA MET A 33 -74.59 -21.55 -16.20
C MET A 33 -74.71 -22.06 -14.75
N ILE A 34 -73.77 -21.64 -13.90
CA ILE A 34 -73.82 -21.89 -12.47
C ILE A 34 -74.87 -20.97 -11.81
N PRO A 35 -75.57 -21.41 -10.75
CA PRO A 35 -76.56 -20.60 -10.05
C PRO A 35 -76.04 -19.21 -9.67
N ARG A 36 -76.79 -18.17 -10.05
CA ARG A 36 -76.45 -16.77 -9.80
C ARG A 36 -77.14 -16.29 -8.54
N VAL A 37 -76.38 -15.94 -7.51
CA VAL A 37 -76.89 -15.55 -6.19
C VAL A 37 -76.24 -14.25 -5.73
N SER A 38 -76.95 -13.44 -4.95
CA SER A 38 -76.38 -12.21 -4.37
C SER A 38 -75.86 -12.52 -2.97
N LEU A 39 -74.55 -12.68 -2.82
CA LEU A 39 -73.90 -12.89 -1.53
C LEU A 39 -73.69 -11.53 -0.85
N THR A 40 -74.53 -11.18 0.12
CA THR A 40 -74.44 -9.93 0.88
C THR A 40 -73.46 -10.00 2.04
N ASP A 41 -73.26 -11.19 2.62
CA ASP A 41 -72.29 -11.47 3.67
C ASP A 41 -71.56 -12.77 3.32
N LEU A 42 -70.25 -12.68 3.12
CA LEU A 42 -69.44 -13.83 2.73
C LEU A 42 -69.28 -14.83 3.89
N ASN A 43 -69.50 -14.45 5.14
CA ASN A 43 -69.41 -15.36 6.30
C ASN A 43 -70.75 -16.06 6.61
N SER A 44 -71.76 -15.88 5.77
CA SER A 44 -73.09 -16.48 5.92
C SER A 44 -73.43 -17.37 4.73
N GLN A 45 -74.09 -18.50 4.98
CA GLN A 45 -74.59 -19.36 3.90
C GLN A 45 -75.70 -18.70 3.05
N ALA A 46 -76.37 -17.67 3.59
CA ALA A 46 -77.43 -16.97 2.89
C ALA A 46 -76.90 -16.38 1.56
N PRO A 47 -77.70 -16.40 0.48
CA PRO A 47 -79.13 -16.70 0.42
C PRO A 47 -79.46 -18.19 0.19
N ILE A 48 -78.47 -19.08 0.21
CA ILE A 48 -78.70 -20.52 0.04
C ILE A 48 -79.36 -21.07 1.31
N VAL A 49 -80.42 -21.86 1.13
CA VAL A 49 -81.20 -22.46 2.22
C VAL A 49 -80.99 -23.97 2.21
N GLY A 50 -80.78 -24.56 3.40
CA GLY A 50 -80.57 -25.99 3.58
C GLY A 50 -79.22 -26.29 4.23
N ALA A 51 -78.91 -27.58 4.42
CA ALA A 51 -77.55 -27.98 4.74
C ALA A 51 -76.70 -27.89 3.46
N ILE A 52 -75.66 -27.06 3.48
CA ILE A 52 -74.67 -26.96 2.40
C ILE A 52 -73.37 -27.63 2.80
N GLU A 53 -72.62 -28.12 1.81
CA GLU A 53 -71.33 -28.79 2.00
C GLU A 53 -70.20 -27.96 1.36
N GLU A 54 -68.96 -28.22 1.77
CA GLU A 54 -67.77 -27.64 1.15
C GLU A 54 -67.75 -27.91 -0.37
N SER A 55 -67.19 -26.98 -1.14
CA SER A 55 -67.12 -26.99 -2.61
C SER A 55 -68.43 -26.69 -3.34
N LEU A 56 -69.52 -26.29 -2.65
CA LEU A 56 -70.72 -25.79 -3.33
C LEU A 56 -70.38 -24.54 -4.13
N LEU A 57 -70.57 -24.58 -5.46
CA LEU A 57 -70.18 -23.51 -6.39
C LEU A 57 -71.37 -22.64 -6.79
N VAL A 58 -71.22 -21.32 -6.70
CA VAL A 58 -72.19 -20.31 -7.13
C VAL A 58 -71.50 -19.17 -7.89
N TYR A 59 -72.28 -18.39 -8.63
CA TYR A 59 -71.82 -17.12 -9.21
C TYR A 59 -72.41 -15.96 -8.40
N ASN A 60 -71.56 -15.21 -7.68
CA ASN A 60 -71.97 -14.03 -6.92
C ASN A 60 -72.33 -12.87 -7.86
N THR A 61 -73.50 -12.29 -7.66
CA THR A 61 -73.98 -11.11 -8.40
C THR A 61 -73.87 -9.80 -7.61
N ASN A 62 -73.53 -9.85 -6.32
CA ASN A 62 -73.39 -8.69 -5.46
C ASN A 62 -72.15 -7.85 -5.84
N GLU A 63 -72.33 -6.57 -6.12
CA GLU A 63 -71.24 -5.68 -6.54
C GLU A 63 -70.32 -5.26 -5.39
N SER A 64 -70.85 -5.14 -4.16
CA SER A 64 -70.08 -4.75 -2.97
C SER A 64 -69.12 -5.85 -2.51
N ASN A 65 -69.43 -7.11 -2.79
CA ASN A 65 -68.60 -8.27 -2.46
C ASN A 65 -67.95 -8.89 -3.70
N GLU A 66 -67.72 -8.09 -4.75
CA GLU A 66 -67.11 -8.51 -6.02
C GLU A 66 -67.86 -9.65 -6.74
N LYS A 67 -68.33 -9.36 -7.96
CA LYS A 67 -68.91 -10.39 -8.83
C LYS A 67 -67.86 -11.46 -9.18
N GLY A 68 -68.27 -12.71 -9.25
CA GLY A 68 -67.36 -13.81 -9.60
C GLY A 68 -67.88 -15.18 -9.21
N PHE A 69 -67.08 -16.21 -9.47
CA PHE A 69 -67.35 -17.56 -8.97
C PHE A 69 -66.93 -17.67 -7.51
N TYR A 70 -67.80 -18.23 -6.68
CA TYR A 70 -67.56 -18.46 -5.26
C TYR A 70 -67.86 -19.91 -4.92
N TYR A 71 -67.04 -20.49 -4.05
CA TYR A 71 -67.31 -21.79 -3.45
C TYR A 71 -67.47 -21.67 -1.94
N TRP A 72 -68.27 -22.55 -1.34
CA TRP A 72 -68.35 -22.66 0.12
C TRP A 72 -67.13 -23.40 0.64
N SER A 73 -66.35 -22.79 1.53
CA SER A 73 -65.16 -23.41 2.16
C SER A 73 -65.47 -24.25 3.41
N GLY A 74 -66.76 -24.43 3.73
CA GLY A 74 -67.20 -25.05 4.97
C GLY A 74 -67.62 -24.04 6.05
N ASN A 75 -67.10 -22.81 6.00
CA ASN A 75 -67.45 -21.75 6.96
C ASN A 75 -67.70 -20.37 6.35
N ARG A 76 -67.33 -20.14 5.09
CA ARG A 76 -67.58 -18.89 4.36
C ARG A 76 -67.59 -19.12 2.85
N TRP A 77 -68.03 -18.13 2.11
CA TRP A 77 -67.87 -18.04 0.67
C TRP A 77 -66.48 -17.51 0.32
N GLU A 78 -65.77 -18.25 -0.52
CA GLU A 78 -64.46 -17.88 -1.06
C GLU A 78 -64.52 -17.71 -2.57
N LYS A 79 -63.95 -16.61 -3.07
CA LYS A 79 -63.89 -16.30 -4.49
C LYS A 79 -62.85 -17.20 -5.16
N LEU A 80 -63.19 -17.82 -6.29
CA LEU A 80 -62.21 -18.39 -7.20
C LEU A 80 -61.54 -17.23 -7.95
N THR A 81 -60.34 -16.87 -7.52
CA THR A 81 -59.56 -15.80 -8.14
C THR A 81 -58.74 -16.30 -9.32
N THR A 82 -58.76 -15.57 -10.43
CA THR A 82 -57.75 -15.67 -11.48
C THR A 82 -56.60 -14.70 -11.24
N GLN A 83 -55.53 -14.83 -12.03
CA GLN A 83 -54.42 -13.86 -12.04
C GLN A 83 -54.87 -12.41 -12.30
N ASN A 84 -56.04 -12.22 -12.92
CA ASN A 84 -56.60 -10.91 -13.24
C ASN A 84 -57.60 -10.38 -12.18
N ASP A 85 -57.99 -11.20 -11.19
CA ASP A 85 -59.02 -10.86 -10.20
C ASP A 85 -58.49 -10.16 -8.95
N VAL A 86 -57.17 -10.03 -8.81
CA VAL A 86 -56.58 -9.21 -7.77
C VAL A 86 -56.52 -7.78 -8.34
N PRO A 87 -57.17 -6.77 -7.75
CA PRO A 87 -57.09 -5.40 -8.26
C PRO A 87 -55.71 -4.79 -8.00
N ALA A 88 -55.17 -4.09 -9.00
CA ALA A 88 -53.86 -3.43 -8.98
C ALA A 88 -53.71 -2.30 -7.93
N THR A 89 -54.72 -2.06 -7.10
CA THR A 89 -54.67 -1.08 -6.01
C THR A 89 -53.96 -1.61 -4.75
N THR A 90 -53.68 -2.92 -4.68
CA THR A 90 -52.79 -3.56 -3.68
C THR A 90 -51.91 -4.67 -4.27
N GLY A 91 -51.58 -4.59 -5.56
CA GLY A 91 -50.44 -5.35 -6.10
C GLY A 91 -50.71 -6.79 -6.54
N ALA A 92 -51.43 -6.90 -7.64
CA ALA A 92 -52.00 -8.14 -8.15
C ALA A 92 -51.10 -9.01 -9.02
N ASN A 93 -49.84 -8.63 -9.21
CA ASN A 93 -48.78 -9.51 -9.68
C ASN A 93 -47.48 -9.14 -8.93
N ASN A 94 -47.58 -8.99 -7.60
CA ASN A 94 -46.52 -8.46 -6.72
C ASN A 94 -45.34 -9.41 -6.45
N ALA A 95 -45.36 -10.62 -7.00
CA ALA A 95 -44.20 -11.48 -6.90
C ALA A 95 -43.12 -11.01 -7.88
N TRP A 96 -41.87 -10.99 -7.42
CA TRP A 96 -40.75 -11.00 -8.34
C TRP A 96 -40.69 -12.38 -8.99
N SER A 97 -40.98 -12.44 -10.29
CA SER A 97 -40.87 -13.67 -11.08
C SER A 97 -39.41 -14.14 -11.17
N LEU A 98 -39.18 -15.45 -11.21
CA LEU A 98 -37.85 -16.03 -11.45
C LEU A 98 -37.29 -15.63 -12.83
N ASN A 99 -38.18 -15.35 -13.79
CA ASN A 99 -37.82 -14.87 -15.12
C ASN A 99 -37.81 -13.34 -15.22
N GLY A 100 -38.02 -12.62 -14.11
CA GLY A 100 -38.10 -11.17 -14.05
C GLY A 100 -39.47 -10.60 -14.43
N ASN A 101 -39.65 -9.30 -14.15
CA ASN A 101 -40.86 -8.53 -14.43
C ASN A 101 -40.56 -7.50 -15.54
N SER A 102 -41.46 -7.31 -16.51
CA SER A 102 -41.34 -6.28 -17.57
C SER A 102 -42.25 -5.08 -17.29
N GLY A 103 -41.94 -3.91 -17.90
CA GLY A 103 -42.78 -2.71 -17.78
C GLY A 103 -42.69 -1.96 -16.44
N THR A 104 -41.73 -2.30 -15.58
CA THR A 104 -41.51 -1.61 -14.30
C THR A 104 -40.89 -0.23 -14.49
N THR A 105 -41.35 0.78 -13.74
CA THR A 105 -40.71 2.10 -13.68
C THR A 105 -40.11 2.32 -12.28
N PRO A 106 -38.77 2.39 -12.10
CA PRO A 106 -38.17 2.58 -10.78
C PRO A 106 -38.53 3.93 -10.15
N GLY A 107 -38.67 3.99 -8.82
CA GLY A 107 -38.78 5.24 -8.06
C GLY A 107 -39.89 5.24 -7.00
N GLY A 108 -39.76 6.11 -5.98
CA GLY A 108 -40.66 6.15 -4.82
C GLY A 108 -42.13 6.50 -5.13
N GLY A 109 -42.45 6.94 -6.35
CA GLY A 109 -43.82 7.29 -6.78
C GLY A 109 -44.57 6.19 -7.54
N THR A 110 -43.92 5.09 -7.91
CA THR A 110 -44.50 4.05 -8.78
C THR A 110 -44.71 2.71 -8.07
N ASN A 111 -44.26 2.59 -6.81
CA ASN A 111 -44.26 1.34 -6.03
C ASN A 111 -43.63 0.15 -6.76
N ASN A 112 -42.72 0.38 -7.72
CA ASN A 112 -41.99 -0.69 -8.39
C ASN A 112 -40.56 -0.77 -7.85
N TYR A 113 -40.35 -1.67 -6.89
CA TYR A 113 -39.03 -1.96 -6.33
C TYR A 113 -38.95 -3.40 -5.80
N LEU A 114 -37.73 -3.90 -5.67
CA LEU A 114 -37.43 -5.08 -4.86
C LEU A 114 -37.07 -4.59 -3.46
N GLY A 115 -37.98 -4.76 -2.49
CA GLY A 115 -37.77 -4.22 -1.15
C GLY A 115 -39.03 -4.18 -0.30
N THR A 116 -38.92 -3.49 0.82
CA THR A 116 -39.97 -3.19 1.79
C THR A 116 -40.57 -1.80 1.51
N ALA A 117 -41.87 -1.65 1.77
CA ALA A 117 -42.59 -0.38 1.58
C ALA A 117 -42.59 0.50 2.84
N ASP A 118 -42.21 -0.08 3.97
CA ASP A 118 -42.15 0.52 5.29
C ASP A 118 -40.70 0.67 5.76
N ASP A 119 -40.50 1.28 6.94
CA ASP A 119 -39.19 1.52 7.56
C ASP A 119 -38.58 0.24 8.15
N ARG A 120 -38.41 -0.76 7.29
CA ARG A 120 -37.88 -2.10 7.59
C ARG A 120 -36.75 -2.45 6.65
N ASP A 121 -35.77 -3.17 7.17
CA ASP A 121 -34.61 -3.63 6.40
C ASP A 121 -35.02 -4.73 5.40
N LEU A 122 -34.39 -4.75 4.22
CA LEU A 122 -34.46 -5.85 3.26
C LEU A 122 -33.33 -6.85 3.52
N SER A 123 -33.68 -8.13 3.61
CA SER A 123 -32.73 -9.23 3.80
C SER A 123 -32.72 -10.17 2.59
N ILE A 124 -31.54 -10.50 2.09
CA ILE A 124 -31.31 -11.51 1.04
C ILE A 124 -30.50 -12.65 1.66
N ALA A 125 -31.02 -13.86 1.60
CA ALA A 125 -30.47 -15.03 2.29
C ALA A 125 -30.26 -16.23 1.35
N THR A 126 -29.26 -17.05 1.64
CA THR A 126 -29.06 -18.37 1.01
C THR A 126 -28.94 -19.44 2.09
N ASN A 127 -29.66 -20.55 1.93
CA ASN A 127 -29.69 -21.64 2.94
C ASN A 127 -29.95 -21.11 4.36
N THR A 128 -30.99 -20.28 4.52
CA THR A 128 -31.39 -19.61 5.78
C THR A 128 -30.35 -18.68 6.42
N VAL A 129 -29.21 -18.45 5.77
CA VAL A 129 -28.18 -17.50 6.21
C VAL A 129 -28.30 -16.19 5.42
N GLU A 130 -28.51 -15.09 6.13
CA GLU A 130 -28.49 -13.76 5.53
C GLU A 130 -27.12 -13.44 4.92
N ARG A 131 -27.12 -13.01 3.66
CA ARG A 131 -25.93 -12.66 2.87
C ARG A 131 -25.85 -11.18 2.57
N ILE A 132 -26.99 -10.51 2.37
CA ILE A 132 -27.06 -9.07 2.13
C ILE A 132 -28.17 -8.48 2.98
N ARG A 133 -27.89 -7.34 3.63
CA ARG A 133 -28.88 -6.48 4.26
C ARG A 133 -28.84 -5.10 3.65
N VAL A 134 -30.00 -4.58 3.25
CA VAL A 134 -30.18 -3.16 2.96
C VAL A 134 -31.02 -2.59 4.10
N LYS A 135 -30.41 -1.75 4.94
CA LYS A 135 -31.11 -1.11 6.05
C LYS A 135 -32.08 -0.06 5.53
N ALA A 136 -33.13 0.22 6.29
CA ALA A 136 -34.10 1.27 5.95
C ALA A 136 -33.45 2.68 5.83
N ASN A 137 -32.31 2.89 6.51
CA ASN A 137 -31.49 4.11 6.39
C ASN A 137 -30.54 4.13 5.16
N GLY A 138 -30.58 3.10 4.30
CA GLY A 138 -29.78 2.99 3.08
C GLY A 138 -28.42 2.30 3.22
N ASN A 139 -27.97 1.96 4.43
CA ASN A 139 -26.70 1.24 4.61
C ASN A 139 -26.80 -0.22 4.14
N VAL A 140 -25.76 -0.71 3.45
CA VAL A 140 -25.70 -2.07 2.92
C VAL A 140 -24.64 -2.89 3.63
N GLY A 141 -25.02 -4.06 4.14
CA GLY A 141 -24.12 -5.08 4.68
C GLY A 141 -24.06 -6.26 3.72
N ILE A 142 -22.86 -6.73 3.37
CA ILE A 142 -22.62 -7.91 2.54
C ILE A 142 -21.76 -8.89 3.33
N GLY A 143 -22.11 -10.17 3.29
CA GLY A 143 -21.43 -11.24 4.02
C GLY A 143 -22.17 -11.65 5.29
N ALA A 144 -22.01 -12.92 5.69
CA ALA A 144 -22.79 -13.47 6.79
C ALA A 144 -22.42 -12.79 8.12
N GLY A 145 -23.44 -12.27 8.82
CA GLY A 145 -23.25 -11.51 10.06
C GLY A 145 -22.96 -10.02 9.87
N ALA A 146 -23.08 -9.47 8.64
CA ALA A 146 -23.11 -8.03 8.38
C ALA A 146 -24.52 -7.43 8.59
N THR A 147 -25.19 -7.80 9.69
CA THR A 147 -26.61 -7.49 9.94
C THR A 147 -26.87 -6.09 10.50
N ASN A 148 -25.82 -5.33 10.86
CA ASN A 148 -25.95 -3.96 11.32
C ASN A 148 -24.81 -3.08 10.78
N PRO A 149 -24.78 -2.80 9.46
CA PRO A 149 -23.74 -1.96 8.86
C PRO A 149 -23.80 -0.53 9.43
N GLY A 150 -22.70 -0.10 10.08
CA GLY A 150 -22.53 1.25 10.62
C GLY A 150 -22.14 2.29 9.55
N ASN A 151 -21.68 1.84 8.39
CA ASN A 151 -21.32 2.66 7.24
C ASN A 151 -22.20 2.31 6.03
N ALA A 152 -22.19 3.17 5.00
CA ALA A 152 -22.99 3.00 3.80
C ALA A 152 -22.79 1.63 3.11
N LEU A 153 -21.57 1.10 3.13
CA LEU A 153 -21.24 -0.25 2.67
C LEU A 153 -20.30 -0.93 3.67
N VAL A 154 -20.68 -2.12 4.13
CA VAL A 154 -19.85 -2.99 4.96
C VAL A 154 -19.77 -4.35 4.29
N VAL A 155 -18.57 -4.79 3.91
CA VAL A 155 -18.32 -6.16 3.45
C VAL A 155 -17.65 -6.91 4.58
N LYS A 156 -18.34 -7.89 5.15
CA LYS A 156 -17.84 -8.74 6.24
C LYS A 156 -17.41 -10.08 5.68
N THR A 157 -16.21 -10.46 6.04
CA THR A 157 -15.56 -11.69 5.59
C THR A 157 -15.40 -12.61 6.80
N ASN A 158 -15.61 -13.91 6.60
CA ASN A 158 -15.77 -14.86 7.72
C ASN A 158 -14.74 -16.00 7.71
N THR A 159 -13.89 -16.05 6.68
CA THR A 159 -12.82 -17.03 6.52
C THR A 159 -11.50 -16.31 6.30
N GLU A 160 -10.40 -17.01 6.53
CA GLU A 160 -9.03 -16.44 6.61
C GLU A 160 -8.47 -15.87 5.29
N PHE A 161 -9.28 -15.84 4.22
CA PHE A 161 -8.91 -15.37 2.87
C PHE A 161 -10.08 -14.71 2.12
N ASP A 162 -11.00 -14.09 2.85
CA ASP A 162 -12.21 -13.50 2.28
C ASP A 162 -12.07 -11.95 2.25
N GLY A 163 -12.62 -11.30 1.23
CA GLY A 163 -12.24 -9.92 0.87
C GLY A 163 -13.14 -9.25 -0.16
N PHE A 164 -12.76 -8.04 -0.58
CA PHE A 164 -13.40 -7.32 -1.67
C PHE A 164 -12.49 -7.36 -2.90
N SER A 165 -13.02 -7.84 -4.03
CA SER A 165 -12.32 -7.89 -5.31
C SER A 165 -13.03 -6.98 -6.32
N LEU A 166 -12.25 -6.16 -7.01
CA LEU A 166 -12.69 -5.42 -8.19
C LEU A 166 -12.05 -6.07 -9.42
N ASP A 167 -12.84 -6.89 -10.13
CA ASP A 167 -12.45 -7.55 -11.38
C ASP A 167 -12.90 -6.69 -12.57
N PHE A 168 -11.93 -6.17 -13.31
CA PHE A 168 -12.14 -5.47 -14.57
C PHE A 168 -11.45 -6.28 -15.67
N LEU A 169 -11.92 -6.12 -16.92
CA LEU A 169 -11.46 -6.89 -18.09
C LEU A 169 -9.93 -7.07 -18.24
N ASN A 170 -9.11 -6.18 -17.66
CA ASN A 170 -7.65 -6.24 -17.64
C ASN A 170 -7.01 -5.87 -16.27
N TYR A 171 -7.77 -5.85 -15.17
CA TYR A 171 -7.26 -5.39 -13.87
C TYR A 171 -8.06 -6.01 -12.73
N ASP A 172 -7.38 -6.73 -11.82
CA ASP A 172 -7.99 -7.14 -10.56
C ASP A 172 -7.31 -6.43 -9.40
N LEU A 173 -8.11 -5.79 -8.55
CA LEU A 173 -7.66 -5.32 -7.24
C LEU A 173 -8.32 -6.13 -6.15
N ASN A 174 -7.50 -6.85 -5.38
CA ASN A 174 -7.94 -7.61 -4.22
C ASN A 174 -7.54 -6.90 -2.93
N MET A 175 -8.52 -6.65 -2.06
CA MET A 175 -8.32 -6.23 -0.68
C MET A 175 -8.69 -7.39 0.24
N ILE A 176 -7.68 -8.07 0.79
CA ILE A 176 -7.82 -9.33 1.52
C ILE A 176 -7.31 -9.14 2.95
N GLN A 177 -8.03 -9.66 3.93
CA GLN A 177 -7.50 -9.82 5.29
C GLN A 177 -7.01 -11.26 5.46
N SER A 178 -5.81 -11.40 6.03
CA SER A 178 -5.32 -12.70 6.51
C SER A 178 -4.60 -12.47 7.85
N GLY A 179 -5.04 -13.16 8.89
CA GLY A 179 -4.60 -12.91 10.27
C GLY A 179 -4.74 -11.45 10.70
N ASN A 180 -3.66 -10.85 11.24
CA ASN A 180 -3.65 -9.43 11.65
C ASN A 180 -3.12 -8.50 10.56
N THR A 181 -3.02 -8.99 9.32
CA THR A 181 -2.43 -8.26 8.19
C THR A 181 -3.46 -7.97 7.11
N PHE A 182 -3.37 -6.75 6.56
CA PHE A 182 -4.20 -6.27 5.47
C PHE A 182 -3.38 -6.29 4.17
N PHE A 183 -3.86 -7.03 3.18
CA PHE A 183 -3.22 -7.19 1.88
C PHE A 183 -3.96 -6.36 0.84
N MET A 184 -3.20 -5.56 0.09
CA MET A 184 -3.62 -5.02 -1.19
C MET A 184 -2.82 -5.76 -2.27
N GLN A 185 -3.49 -6.54 -3.11
CA GLN A 185 -2.84 -7.36 -4.13
C GLN A 185 -3.37 -6.99 -5.52
N ASN A 186 -2.44 -6.71 -6.42
CA ASN A 186 -2.67 -6.68 -7.85
C ASN A 186 -2.20 -8.03 -8.42
N THR A 187 -3.08 -8.76 -9.10
CA THR A 187 -2.80 -10.10 -9.64
C THR A 187 -2.16 -10.06 -11.03
N GLN A 188 -2.09 -8.88 -11.67
CA GLN A 188 -1.55 -8.72 -13.01
C GLN A 188 -0.03 -8.63 -13.00
N ALA A 189 0.63 -9.27 -13.97
CA ALA A 189 2.10 -9.33 -14.10
C ALA A 189 2.77 -7.96 -14.37
N THR A 190 2.00 -6.91 -14.66
CA THR A 190 2.47 -5.53 -14.90
C THR A 190 1.64 -4.49 -14.13
N GLY A 191 0.78 -4.92 -13.22
CA GLY A 191 -0.13 -4.04 -12.52
C GLY A 191 0.55 -3.23 -11.42
N THR A 192 0.06 -2.00 -11.19
CA THR A 192 0.54 -1.14 -10.09
C THR A 192 -0.50 -1.01 -8.99
N ILE A 193 -0.03 -0.80 -7.76
CA ILE A 193 -0.85 -0.35 -6.63
C ILE A 193 -0.35 1.03 -6.20
N ASN A 194 -1.21 2.04 -6.35
CA ASN A 194 -0.90 3.41 -5.96
C ASN A 194 -1.58 3.77 -4.64
N LEU A 195 -0.81 4.27 -3.68
CA LEU A 195 -1.33 4.97 -2.50
C LEU A 195 -1.30 6.47 -2.79
N ALA A 196 -2.48 7.08 -3.00
CA ALA A 196 -2.63 8.48 -3.36
C ALA A 196 -3.31 9.30 -2.26
N PHE A 197 -2.87 10.55 -2.08
CA PHE A 197 -3.49 11.52 -1.17
C PHE A 197 -3.66 12.85 -1.90
N GLY A 198 -4.88 13.40 -1.90
CA GLY A 198 -5.18 14.70 -2.52
C GLY A 198 -4.92 14.72 -4.03
N ASN A 199 -5.32 13.67 -4.75
CA ASN A 199 -5.15 13.49 -6.20
C ASN A 199 -3.69 13.31 -6.69
N SER A 200 -2.76 12.95 -5.80
CA SER A 200 -1.39 12.61 -6.20
C SER A 200 -0.96 11.28 -5.59
N SER A 201 -0.39 10.39 -6.41
CA SER A 201 0.27 9.17 -5.95
C SER A 201 1.50 9.53 -5.11
N ARG A 202 1.68 8.87 -3.97
CA ARG A 202 2.82 9.09 -3.06
C ARG A 202 3.76 7.88 -3.01
N LEU A 203 3.20 6.68 -3.10
CA LEU A 203 3.96 5.43 -3.13
C LEU A 203 3.30 4.48 -4.13
N SER A 204 4.09 4.01 -5.10
CA SER A 204 3.67 3.04 -6.11
C SER A 204 4.45 1.75 -5.91
N PHE A 205 3.73 0.63 -5.99
CA PHE A 205 4.30 -0.70 -6.05
C PHE A 205 4.08 -1.22 -7.47
N ASP A 206 5.17 -1.54 -8.18
CA ASP A 206 5.12 -2.24 -9.46
C ASP A 206 5.75 -3.63 -9.34
N THR A 207 5.86 -4.35 -10.45
CA THR A 207 6.34 -5.74 -10.46
C THR A 207 7.83 -5.93 -10.18
N ASN A 208 8.64 -4.86 -10.21
CA ASN A 208 10.08 -4.91 -10.03
C ASN A 208 10.59 -4.01 -8.89
N ALA A 209 9.80 -3.05 -8.41
CA ALA A 209 10.25 -2.06 -7.44
C ALA A 209 9.13 -1.45 -6.58
N MET A 210 9.53 -0.99 -5.38
CA MET A 210 8.81 0.03 -4.63
C MET A 210 9.32 1.40 -5.12
N LEU A 211 8.50 2.14 -5.84
CA LEU A 211 8.86 3.44 -6.39
C LEU A 211 8.12 4.57 -5.65
N PRO A 212 8.81 5.59 -5.13
CA PRO A 212 8.13 6.86 -4.81
C PRO A 212 7.58 7.45 -6.11
N ALA A 213 6.27 7.71 -6.16
CA ALA A 213 5.60 8.12 -7.40
C ALA A 213 5.83 9.61 -7.73
N ILE A 214 5.93 9.91 -9.03
CA ILE A 214 6.58 11.08 -9.65
C ILE A 214 5.67 12.33 -9.77
N ASP A 215 4.36 12.22 -9.51
CA ASP A 215 3.40 13.29 -9.86
C ASP A 215 2.99 14.18 -8.68
N ALA A 216 3.85 14.28 -7.68
CA ALA A 216 3.68 15.14 -6.53
C ALA A 216 4.30 16.52 -6.82
N PRO A 217 3.53 17.62 -6.96
CA PRO A 217 4.10 18.96 -7.17
C PRO A 217 5.00 19.45 -6.02
N ASN A 218 5.07 18.70 -4.92
CA ASN A 218 5.91 18.97 -3.76
C ASN A 218 6.98 17.88 -3.48
N ASN A 219 7.15 16.91 -4.38
CA ASN A 219 8.30 16.00 -4.34
C ASN A 219 9.22 16.43 -5.49
N ILE A 220 10.25 17.20 -5.12
CA ILE A 220 11.08 18.00 -6.02
C ILE A 220 11.73 17.10 -7.08
N THR A 221 11.16 17.03 -8.28
CA THR A 221 11.82 16.51 -9.46
C THR A 221 12.74 17.59 -10.01
N THR A 222 13.95 17.73 -9.48
CA THR A 222 15.00 18.46 -10.20
C THR A 222 15.67 17.50 -11.17
N ASN A 223 15.07 17.26 -12.35
CA ASN A 223 15.68 16.76 -13.61
C ASN A 223 16.81 15.69 -13.60
N ASN A 224 17.11 15.01 -12.50
CA ASN A 224 18.31 14.18 -12.30
C ASN A 224 18.03 12.86 -11.58
N GLY A 225 16.78 12.38 -11.53
CA GLY A 225 16.47 11.04 -11.02
C GLY A 225 16.68 10.84 -9.51
N THR A 226 16.74 11.92 -8.72
CA THR A 226 16.85 11.83 -7.25
C THR A 226 15.48 11.50 -6.65
N TYR A 227 15.42 10.43 -5.84
CA TYR A 227 14.22 10.01 -5.13
C TYR A 227 14.43 10.12 -3.63
N ASP A 228 13.72 11.04 -2.98
CA ASP A 228 13.80 11.21 -1.53
C ASP A 228 12.82 10.28 -0.80
N LEU A 229 13.34 9.51 0.16
CA LEU A 229 12.52 8.76 1.14
C LEU A 229 12.36 9.60 2.41
N GLY A 230 11.36 10.49 2.42
CA GLY A 230 11.07 11.44 3.51
C GLY A 230 10.68 12.82 2.96
N ARG A 231 10.56 13.82 3.83
CA ARG A 231 10.48 15.24 3.45
C ARG A 231 11.58 16.01 4.18
N PHE A 232 12.02 17.14 3.64
CA PHE A 232 13.08 17.98 4.22
C PHE A 232 12.90 18.24 5.73
N ASP A 233 11.67 18.42 6.20
CA ASP A 233 11.33 18.65 7.61
C ASP A 233 10.98 17.38 8.41
N ARG A 234 10.84 16.22 7.74
CA ARG A 234 10.44 14.95 8.35
C ARG A 234 11.14 13.76 7.69
N HIS A 235 12.15 13.24 8.38
CA HIS A 235 12.93 12.07 7.99
C HIS A 235 12.80 10.94 9.00
N PHE A 236 13.16 9.71 8.61
CA PHE A 236 13.20 8.58 9.52
C PHE A 236 14.19 8.85 10.66
N ARG A 237 13.70 8.82 11.90
CA ARG A 237 14.58 8.91 13.09
C ARG A 237 15.52 7.72 13.20
N ARG A 238 15.09 6.53 12.74
CA ARG A 238 15.86 5.27 12.76
C ARG A 238 15.49 4.43 11.54
N MET A 239 16.50 3.83 10.93
CA MET A 239 16.36 2.85 9.86
C MET A 239 17.18 1.62 10.25
N TYR A 240 16.54 0.46 10.33
CA TYR A 240 17.21 -0.81 10.55
C TYR A 240 17.28 -1.54 9.21
N THR A 241 18.48 -1.68 8.67
CA THR A 241 18.70 -2.39 7.40
C THR A 241 19.83 -3.40 7.60
N LYS A 242 19.77 -4.53 6.89
CA LYS A 242 20.88 -5.50 6.88
C LYS A 242 22.04 -5.04 5.98
N GLY A 243 21.78 -4.09 5.10
CA GLY A 243 22.76 -3.49 4.19
C GLY A 243 22.13 -2.35 3.41
N VAL A 244 22.97 -1.45 2.90
CA VAL A 244 22.60 -0.42 1.93
C VAL A 244 23.43 -0.72 0.67
N HIS A 245 22.75 -1.03 -0.43
CA HIS A 245 23.39 -1.32 -1.70
C HIS A 245 23.11 -0.16 -2.65
N SER A 246 24.16 0.59 -3.01
CA SER A 246 24.13 1.57 -4.09
C SER A 246 24.92 1.00 -5.26
N ASN A 247 24.23 0.60 -6.34
CA ASN A 247 24.87 0.18 -7.58
C ASN A 247 24.73 1.28 -8.62
N ASP A 248 25.69 2.21 -8.60
CA ASP A 248 25.84 3.23 -9.63
C ASP A 248 27.07 2.85 -10.45
N ASN A 249 26.86 2.53 -11.72
CA ASN A 249 27.89 1.99 -12.61
C ASN A 249 28.80 3.09 -13.20
N ASP A 250 28.54 4.36 -12.90
CA ASP A 250 29.36 5.46 -13.38
C ASP A 250 30.69 5.57 -12.59
N ASN A 251 31.69 6.26 -13.16
CA ASN A 251 33.01 6.45 -12.53
C ASN A 251 32.97 7.16 -11.16
N ASN A 252 31.84 7.77 -10.80
CA ASN A 252 31.57 8.43 -9.52
C ASN A 252 30.52 7.69 -8.67
N GLY A 253 30.19 6.44 -9.03
CA GLY A 253 29.20 5.63 -8.35
C GLY A 253 29.68 5.10 -6.99
N GLY A 254 28.75 5.00 -6.03
CA GLY A 254 29.03 4.52 -4.67
C GLY A 254 28.04 5.04 -3.63
N LEU A 255 28.18 4.57 -2.39
CA LEU A 255 27.35 5.03 -1.29
C LEU A 255 27.84 6.42 -0.85
N ARG A 256 27.08 7.45 -1.21
CA ARG A 256 27.34 8.82 -0.78
C ARG A 256 26.63 9.08 0.54
N ILE A 257 27.39 9.46 1.57
CA ILE A 257 26.85 9.88 2.86
C ILE A 257 27.21 11.35 3.05
N ASN A 258 26.22 12.23 2.85
CA ASN A 258 26.37 13.66 3.09
C ASN A 258 26.06 13.93 4.58
N ILE A 259 27.04 14.41 5.35
CA ILE A 259 26.86 14.76 6.77
C ILE A 259 27.17 16.25 6.92
N GLY A 260 26.17 17.10 6.71
CA GLY A 260 26.34 18.55 6.81
C GLY A 260 25.04 19.28 7.12
N SER A 261 25.15 20.48 7.71
CA SER A 261 23.98 21.27 8.15
C SER A 261 23.14 21.86 7.01
N ASN A 262 23.64 21.88 5.77
CA ASN A 262 23.07 22.66 4.67
C ASN A 262 22.73 21.88 3.38
N GLY A 263 22.69 20.55 3.40
CA GLY A 263 22.22 19.77 2.23
C GLY A 263 22.98 20.02 0.92
N GLY A 264 24.25 20.44 1.00
CA GLY A 264 25.08 20.72 -0.17
C GLY A 264 25.36 19.46 -0.99
N SER A 265 25.40 19.60 -2.31
CA SER A 265 25.63 18.53 -3.29
C SER A 265 27.05 17.96 -3.33
N VAL A 266 27.93 18.40 -2.43
CA VAL A 266 29.32 17.95 -2.35
C VAL A 266 29.42 16.92 -1.23
N ALA A 267 29.73 15.68 -1.59
CA ALA A 267 29.92 14.62 -0.63
C ALA A 267 31.24 14.79 0.12
N ASP A 268 31.18 14.75 1.44
CA ASP A 268 32.36 14.88 2.30
C ASP A 268 33.19 13.59 2.33
N TYR A 269 32.54 12.42 2.20
CA TYR A 269 33.19 11.12 2.21
C TYR A 269 32.49 10.11 1.29
N HIS A 270 33.29 9.42 0.47
CA HIS A 270 32.85 8.30 -0.38
C HIS A 270 33.40 6.98 0.15
N PHE A 271 32.51 6.00 0.35
CA PHE A 271 32.89 4.64 0.69
C PHE A 271 32.81 3.78 -0.58
N THR A 272 33.97 3.41 -1.13
CA THR A 272 34.04 2.37 -2.16
C THR A 272 34.34 1.02 -1.51
N ASN A 273 34.35 -0.04 -2.30
CA ASN A 273 34.70 -1.39 -1.85
C ASN A 273 36.10 -1.50 -1.21
N GLN A 274 36.96 -0.45 -1.28
CA GLN A 274 38.39 -0.56 -0.94
C GLN A 274 39.03 0.62 -0.19
N ALA A 275 38.47 1.83 -0.08
CA ALA A 275 39.05 2.86 0.80
C ALA A 275 38.18 4.11 1.03
N LEU A 276 38.61 4.94 1.99
CA LEU A 276 38.22 6.33 2.19
C LEU A 276 39.09 7.22 1.28
N PHE A 277 38.57 7.67 0.14
CA PHE A 277 39.28 8.60 -0.74
C PHE A 277 38.65 9.98 -0.68
N ALA A 278 39.51 11.00 -0.71
CA ALA A 278 39.09 12.35 -0.99
C ALA A 278 38.69 12.50 -2.47
N VAL A 279 37.60 13.21 -2.73
CA VAL A 279 37.13 13.50 -4.10
C VAL A 279 38.11 14.43 -4.84
N GLU A 280 38.93 15.18 -4.12
CA GLU A 280 39.94 16.11 -4.63
C GLU A 280 41.27 15.93 -3.89
N ASN A 281 42.40 16.16 -4.56
CA ASN A 281 43.76 16.07 -3.98
C ASN A 281 44.09 17.18 -2.97
N ASN A 282 43.08 17.90 -2.47
CA ASN A 282 43.22 19.02 -1.53
C ASN A 282 42.64 18.70 -0.14
N ARG A 283 42.23 17.44 0.12
CA ARG A 283 41.68 17.04 1.41
C ARG A 283 42.73 16.32 2.23
N ASN A 284 42.74 16.64 3.52
CA ASN A 284 43.60 16.01 4.50
C ASN A 284 42.89 14.84 5.18
N LEU A 285 43.66 13.82 5.57
CA LEU A 285 43.18 12.79 6.48
C LEU A 285 43.36 13.29 7.93
N GLY A 286 42.25 13.55 8.61
CA GLY A 286 42.25 14.18 9.95
C GLY A 286 42.26 15.71 9.90
N ARG A 287 42.26 16.34 11.08
CA ARG A 287 42.27 17.81 11.27
C ARG A 287 43.19 18.21 12.42
N SER A 288 43.67 19.45 12.46
CA SER A 288 44.54 19.94 13.54
C SER A 288 43.89 19.88 14.92
N ASP A 289 42.57 20.12 15.01
CA ASP A 289 41.78 20.03 16.24
C ASP A 289 41.41 18.60 16.63
N ARG A 290 41.56 17.64 15.71
CA ARG A 290 41.20 16.23 15.86
C ARG A 290 42.17 15.32 15.09
N PRO A 291 43.44 15.22 15.52
CA PRO A 291 44.40 14.33 14.90
C PRO A 291 44.09 12.86 15.20
N TRP A 292 44.61 11.97 14.36
CA TRP A 292 44.65 10.54 14.66
C TRP A 292 45.73 10.27 15.71
N ASN A 293 45.41 9.49 16.74
CA ASN A 293 46.39 9.12 17.78
C ASN A 293 47.51 8.23 17.20
N ILE A 294 47.16 7.16 16.48
CA ILE A 294 48.11 6.23 15.87
C ILE A 294 47.61 5.82 14.47
N LEU A 295 48.51 5.81 13.48
CA LEU A 295 48.25 5.29 12.14
C LEU A 295 49.04 3.99 11.92
N TYR A 296 48.34 2.87 11.73
CA TYR A 296 48.95 1.57 11.40
C TYR A 296 49.01 1.38 9.88
N PHE A 297 50.20 1.36 9.30
CA PHE A 297 50.41 1.10 7.87
C PHE A 297 51.63 0.20 7.65
N ARG A 298 51.59 -0.62 6.60
CA ARG A 298 52.76 -1.45 6.21
C ARG A 298 53.81 -0.64 5.44
N ASN A 299 53.37 0.24 4.55
CA ASN A 299 54.22 1.14 3.77
C ASN A 299 53.41 2.36 3.31
N ALA A 300 54.06 3.51 3.11
CA ALA A 300 53.47 4.74 2.60
C ALA A 300 54.37 5.34 1.50
N SER A 301 53.78 5.67 0.35
CA SER A 301 54.48 6.30 -0.77
C SER A 301 54.12 7.77 -0.87
N GLN A 302 55.12 8.65 -0.89
CA GLN A 302 54.94 10.08 -1.14
C GLN A 302 55.14 10.38 -2.63
N VAL A 303 54.23 11.17 -3.22
CA VAL A 303 54.33 11.58 -4.63
C VAL A 303 55.51 12.53 -4.80
N SER A 304 56.53 12.12 -5.55
CA SER A 304 57.79 12.88 -5.71
C SER A 304 58.25 12.96 -7.18
N ASP A 305 57.33 12.81 -8.13
CA ASP A 305 57.61 12.85 -9.58
C ASP A 305 58.10 14.25 -10.02
N ARG A 306 59.18 14.30 -10.81
CA ARG A 306 59.74 15.57 -11.32
C ARG A 306 58.70 16.39 -12.10
N ARG A 307 57.75 15.75 -12.78
CA ARG A 307 56.69 16.42 -13.54
C ARG A 307 55.68 17.16 -12.67
N LYS A 308 55.68 16.88 -11.35
CA LYS A 308 54.80 17.51 -10.36
C LYS A 308 55.54 18.53 -9.49
N LYS A 309 56.76 18.94 -9.88
CA LYS A 309 57.61 19.88 -9.14
C LYS A 309 58.08 20.99 -10.07
N GLU A 310 58.21 22.19 -9.51
CA GLU A 310 58.77 23.39 -10.13
C GLU A 310 59.75 24.05 -9.17
N ASN A 311 60.57 25.01 -9.63
CA ASN A 311 61.56 25.73 -8.82
C ASN A 311 62.54 24.80 -8.07
N ILE A 312 63.26 23.95 -8.82
CA ILE A 312 64.12 22.89 -8.27
C ILE A 312 65.57 23.36 -8.20
N ASP A 313 66.03 23.73 -7.00
CA ASP A 313 67.43 24.03 -6.68
C ASP A 313 68.09 22.92 -5.86
N LYS A 314 69.43 22.88 -5.88
CA LYS A 314 70.19 22.01 -4.98
C LYS A 314 70.10 22.54 -3.56
N LEU A 315 69.95 21.64 -2.59
CA LEU A 315 70.01 21.99 -1.17
C LEU A 315 71.43 22.44 -0.83
N ASP A 316 71.57 23.65 -0.30
CA ASP A 316 72.84 24.31 0.01
C ASP A 316 73.19 24.32 1.51
N HIS A 317 72.33 23.73 2.34
CA HIS A 317 72.50 23.64 3.78
C HIS A 317 72.30 22.21 4.28
N GLY A 318 73.04 21.84 5.32
CA GLY A 318 73.00 20.50 5.90
C GLY A 318 73.57 20.47 7.30
N LEU A 319 74.90 20.33 7.41
CA LEU A 319 75.60 20.03 8.65
C LEU A 319 75.45 21.16 9.67
N GLU A 320 75.67 22.40 9.26
CA GLU A 320 75.50 23.58 10.13
C GLU A 320 74.08 23.64 10.72
N LYS A 321 73.06 23.44 9.88
CA LYS A 321 71.66 23.47 10.30
C LYS A 321 71.34 22.33 11.26
N VAL A 322 71.78 21.10 10.97
CA VAL A 322 71.56 19.94 11.83
C VAL A 322 72.23 20.12 13.19
N LEU A 323 73.44 20.69 13.24
CA LEU A 323 74.15 20.96 14.49
C LEU A 323 73.47 22.02 15.36
N ALA A 324 72.68 22.93 14.76
CA ALA A 324 71.90 23.92 15.49
C ALA A 324 70.60 23.37 16.08
N LEU A 325 70.11 22.21 15.61
CA LEU A 325 68.81 21.67 16.04
C LEU A 325 68.85 21.18 17.49
N LYS A 326 67.89 21.65 18.28
CA LYS A 326 67.66 21.17 19.65
C LYS A 326 66.73 19.96 19.62
N THR A 327 67.13 18.89 20.30
CA THR A 327 66.31 17.68 20.47
C THR A 327 65.81 17.59 21.91
N TYR A 328 64.63 17.01 22.08
CA TYR A 328 63.94 16.93 23.36
C TYR A 328 63.37 15.53 23.59
N SER A 329 63.34 15.08 24.84
CA SER A 329 62.37 14.06 25.28
C SER A 329 61.18 14.74 25.95
N TYR A 330 59.98 14.20 25.75
CA TYR A 330 58.74 14.76 26.27
C TYR A 330 57.66 13.68 26.42
N SER A 331 56.64 13.97 27.22
CA SER A 331 55.38 13.24 27.24
C SER A 331 54.23 14.19 26.88
N TYR A 332 53.18 13.66 26.27
CA TYR A 332 51.98 14.44 25.97
C TYR A 332 51.17 14.69 27.25
N LYS A 333 50.61 15.90 27.39
CA LYS A 333 49.86 16.30 28.60
C LYS A 333 48.56 15.52 28.79
N ASP A 334 47.99 15.04 27.69
CA ASP A 334 46.75 14.28 27.60
C ASP A 334 46.97 12.76 27.45
N ASP A 335 48.23 12.31 27.48
CA ASP A 335 48.57 10.89 27.50
C ASP A 335 48.51 10.33 28.92
N ALA A 336 47.52 9.45 29.16
CA ALA A 336 47.31 8.80 30.46
C ALA A 336 48.51 7.94 30.89
N ASP A 337 49.26 7.39 29.93
CA ASP A 337 50.42 6.53 30.21
C ASP A 337 51.73 7.32 30.36
N SER A 338 51.70 8.64 30.10
CA SER A 338 52.87 9.53 30.14
C SER A 338 54.08 8.95 29.39
N LYS A 339 53.83 8.34 28.23
CA LYS A 339 54.85 7.66 27.45
C LYS A 339 55.92 8.67 27.04
N GLU A 340 57.20 8.27 27.15
CA GLU A 340 58.29 9.10 26.68
C GLU A 340 58.39 9.05 25.14
N HIS A 341 58.46 10.23 24.54
CA HIS A 341 58.68 10.47 23.12
C HIS A 341 59.94 11.30 22.92
N TYR A 342 60.55 11.19 21.74
CA TYR A 342 61.70 12.00 21.34
C TYR A 342 61.35 12.79 20.09
N GLY A 343 61.78 14.05 20.03
CA GLY A 343 61.52 14.89 18.86
C GLY A 343 62.00 16.33 19.04
N PHE A 344 61.28 17.23 18.39
CA PHE A 344 61.60 18.66 18.35
C PHE A 344 60.44 19.50 18.91
N MET A 345 60.76 20.70 19.39
CA MET A 345 59.76 21.73 19.63
C MET A 345 59.53 22.51 18.34
N ALA A 346 58.28 22.58 17.88
CA ALA A 346 57.93 23.25 16.63
C ALA A 346 58.33 24.73 16.62
N GLN A 347 58.31 25.39 17.78
CA GLN A 347 58.69 26.79 17.93
C GLN A 347 60.18 27.04 17.67
N ASP A 348 61.06 26.14 18.13
CA ASP A 348 62.50 26.22 17.82
C ASP A 348 62.74 25.96 16.33
N LEU A 349 62.10 24.93 15.77
CA LEU A 349 62.22 24.61 14.34
C LEU A 349 61.71 25.74 13.45
N GLN A 350 60.68 26.48 13.86
CA GLN A 350 60.15 27.58 13.07
C GLN A 350 61.17 28.70 12.86
N ALA A 351 62.08 28.92 13.81
CA ALA A 351 63.15 29.91 13.70
C ALA A 351 64.26 29.45 12.73
N ASP A 352 64.65 28.17 12.80
CA ASP A 352 65.82 27.65 12.09
C ASP A 352 65.50 27.04 10.71
N LEU A 353 64.32 26.42 10.60
CA LEU A 353 63.77 25.66 9.47
C LEU A 353 62.24 25.91 9.32
N PRO A 354 61.80 27.14 8.98
CA PRO A 354 60.37 27.47 8.94
C PRO A 354 59.53 26.61 7.98
N SER A 355 60.14 26.07 6.92
CA SER A 355 59.45 25.26 5.90
C SER A 355 58.99 23.89 6.40
N VAL A 356 59.52 23.38 7.52
CA VAL A 356 59.09 22.09 8.10
C VAL A 356 57.98 22.25 9.14
N VAL A 357 57.58 23.48 9.45
CA VAL A 357 56.56 23.78 10.46
C VAL A 357 55.30 24.31 9.78
N THR A 358 54.15 23.73 10.14
CA THR A 358 52.84 24.18 9.66
C THR A 358 52.06 24.79 10.81
N GLU A 359 51.51 25.99 10.59
CA GLU A 359 50.55 26.63 11.49
C GLU A 359 49.13 26.20 11.13
N ALA A 360 48.40 25.65 12.09
CA ALA A 360 47.02 25.25 11.93
C ALA A 360 46.09 26.48 11.86
N PRO A 361 45.01 26.44 11.06
CA PRO A 361 44.01 27.50 11.01
C PRO A 361 43.01 27.40 12.17
N ASP A 362 43.49 27.08 13.38
CA ASP A 362 42.69 27.08 14.60
C ASP A 362 42.94 28.36 15.43
N GLU A 363 42.07 28.65 16.40
CA GLU A 363 42.19 29.86 17.23
C GLU A 363 43.52 29.94 17.99
N MET A 364 44.10 28.77 18.30
CA MET A 364 45.33 28.64 19.07
C MET A 364 46.59 28.68 18.19
N LYS A 365 46.43 28.69 16.86
CA LYS A 365 47.53 28.62 15.88
C LYS A 365 48.49 27.46 16.17
N SER A 366 47.92 26.28 16.43
CA SER A 366 48.69 25.09 16.80
C SER A 366 49.77 24.78 15.75
N LEU A 367 50.99 24.49 16.19
CA LEU A 367 52.10 24.18 15.29
C LEU A 367 52.30 22.67 15.15
N SER A 368 52.56 22.20 13.94
CA SER A 368 52.95 20.81 13.65
C SER A 368 54.23 20.75 12.83
N VAL A 369 54.93 19.60 12.88
CA VAL A 369 56.24 19.41 12.26
C VAL A 369 56.17 18.29 11.22
N ASP A 370 56.63 18.57 10.00
CA ASP A 370 56.90 17.55 8.99
C ASP A 370 58.30 16.95 9.17
N TYR A 371 58.37 15.90 9.98
CA TYR A 371 59.59 15.14 10.22
C TYR A 371 60.19 14.54 8.93
N THR A 372 59.38 14.25 7.90
CA THR A 372 59.88 13.64 6.66
C THR A 372 60.69 14.62 5.82
N SER A 373 60.35 15.91 5.87
CA SER A 373 61.10 16.97 5.19
C SER A 373 62.49 17.24 5.78
N ILE A 374 62.78 16.74 6.99
CA ILE A 374 64.12 16.85 7.61
C ILE A 374 65.11 15.84 7.00
N ILE A 375 64.63 14.73 6.44
CA ILE A 375 65.47 13.64 5.92
C ILE A 375 66.45 14.12 4.84
N PRO A 376 66.05 14.88 3.79
CA PRO A 376 66.98 15.40 2.80
C PRO A 376 68.07 16.31 3.39
N ILE A 377 67.76 17.06 4.46
CA ILE A 377 68.71 17.93 5.17
C ILE A 377 69.76 17.07 5.88
N LEU A 378 69.34 16.01 6.57
CA LEU A 378 70.25 15.04 7.20
C LEU A 378 71.16 14.37 6.17
N VAL A 379 70.63 13.99 5.01
CA VAL A 379 71.43 13.41 3.91
C VAL A 379 72.49 14.40 3.44
N ASN A 380 72.14 15.68 3.32
CA ASN A 380 73.11 16.71 2.91
C ASN A 380 74.17 16.96 3.99
N ALA A 381 73.76 16.99 5.26
CA ALA A 381 74.67 17.09 6.40
C ALA A 381 75.71 15.96 6.44
N ILE A 382 75.30 14.72 6.18
CA ILE A 382 76.21 13.57 6.13
C ILE A 382 77.19 13.71 4.97
N LYS A 383 76.75 14.20 3.80
CA LYS A 383 77.65 14.46 2.65
C LYS A 383 78.68 15.53 2.96
N GLU A 384 78.26 16.63 3.58
CA GLU A 384 79.16 17.71 4.02
C GLU A 384 80.15 17.21 5.07
N GLN A 385 79.70 16.46 6.06
CA GLN A 385 80.55 15.84 7.07
C GLN A 385 81.57 14.89 6.44
N GLN A 386 81.14 14.05 5.49
CA GLN A 386 82.04 13.13 4.79
C GLN A 386 83.11 13.89 3.99
N ALA A 387 82.76 15.00 3.34
CA ALA A 387 83.72 15.83 2.63
C ALA A 387 84.80 16.40 3.58
N GLN A 388 84.40 16.89 4.76
CA GLN A 388 85.34 17.36 5.78
C GLN A 388 86.25 16.23 6.31
N ILE A 389 85.71 15.02 6.49
CA ILE A 389 86.50 13.85 6.91
C ILE A 389 87.57 13.50 5.88
N GLU A 390 87.21 13.47 4.59
CA GLU A 390 88.17 13.18 3.52
C GLU A 390 89.24 14.28 3.39
N GLU A 391 88.87 15.54 3.60
CA GLU A 391 89.81 16.65 3.68
C GLU A 391 90.78 16.50 4.86
N LEU A 392 90.28 16.13 6.05
CA LEU A 392 91.11 15.88 7.23
C LEU A 392 92.05 14.69 7.03
N LYS A 393 91.59 13.59 6.41
CA LYS A 393 92.43 12.43 6.08
C LYS A 393 93.55 12.80 5.11
N ALA A 394 93.28 13.62 4.11
CA ALA A 394 94.30 14.08 3.15
C ALA A 394 95.39 14.96 3.80
N ARG A 395 95.13 15.51 4.99
CA ARG A 395 96.08 16.34 5.76
C ARG A 395 96.87 15.55 6.82
N LEU A 396 96.55 14.28 7.05
CA LEU A 396 97.30 13.39 7.93
C LEU A 396 98.42 12.70 7.11
N PRO A 397 99.70 12.86 7.49
CA PRO A 397 100.84 12.28 6.76
C PRO A 397 100.92 10.75 6.82
#